data_AF-B0VJT7-F1
#
_entry.id   AF-B0VJT7-F1
#
_cell.length_a   1.000
_cell.length_b   1.000
_cell.length_c   1.000
_cell.angle_alpha   90.00
_cell.angle_beta   90.00
_cell.angle_gamma   90.00
#
_symmetry.space_group_name_H-M   'P 1'
#
loop_
_entity.id
_entity.type
_entity.pdbx_description
1 polymer ?
#
loop_
_entity_poly.entity_id
_entity_poly.type
_entity_poly.pdbx_seq_one_letter_code
_entity_poly.pdbx_strand_id
1 'polypeptide(L)'
;MKRNLIFLFIPAIILVAGTLFATESRMAGLGFPYGYIKDNSEISIYPGAINRYKTQVIGELKSPGSNPDWTLGANLPIKKCVGGIYLNTLTGINVDDMLYDSESPNLYSRGDLDLSKKIQLYLGFWDKWGIGFGMAIDNIKNDLSDTLDIYKKSSAYYFDLSGGMSTDKCDVGLQVKYAGGSAENELTTYKDFNDEFYRFGVDLAGRYYLLQNQDFDVMCLGKGYFNIDSKKIDTPNPENKPVEKTTDGNNFMIEVGAGLNYKLNDTNTIIFGFKPIRFASESIEVSKEGINGSHKMSHSFIYVPEYNLAVESKITRWLTGRVGARQNYVFYSEKDEPSGDGEFEDSEYQSEFVMNLGLGFNFGKFSIDAVLEHDFLHHGPEFIGGKTNGLASMISLTYQY
;
A
#
# COMPACT_ATOMS: atom_id res chain seq x y z
N MET A 1 21.36 -60.45 34.93
CA MET A 1 20.90 -59.83 36.20
C MET A 1 21.60 -58.48 36.34
N LYS A 2 20.83 -57.41 36.68
CA LYS A 2 21.20 -55.97 36.80
C LYS A 2 21.36 -55.24 35.44
N ARG A 3 20.33 -54.51 34.99
CA ARG A 3 19.87 -53.12 35.30
C ARG A 3 20.50 -52.14 34.31
N ASN A 4 19.67 -51.58 33.42
CA ASN A 4 19.78 -50.20 32.95
C ASN A 4 18.35 -49.67 32.67
N LEU A 5 17.94 -48.73 33.51
CA LEU A 5 16.84 -47.80 33.27
C LEU A 5 17.32 -46.82 32.19
N ILE A 6 16.59 -46.69 31.06
CA ILE A 6 16.62 -45.47 30.25
C ILE A 6 15.18 -45.19 29.78
N PHE A 7 14.62 -44.15 30.42
CA PHE A 7 13.63 -43.20 29.96
C PHE A 7 12.82 -43.52 28.69
N LEU A 8 11.51 -43.70 28.91
CA LEU A 8 10.46 -43.33 27.96
C LEU A 8 10.62 -41.85 27.59
N PHE A 9 11.21 -41.57 26.43
CA PHE A 9 10.97 -40.34 25.68
C PHE A 9 10.09 -40.72 24.50
N ILE A 10 8.78 -40.55 24.69
CA ILE A 10 7.84 -40.38 23.58
C ILE A 10 8.15 -38.97 23.05
N PRO A 11 8.68 -38.77 21.84
CA PRO A 11 8.53 -37.48 21.22
C PRO A 11 7.05 -37.39 20.87
N ALA A 12 6.33 -36.57 21.63
CA ALA A 12 5.06 -36.02 21.22
C ALA A 12 5.28 -35.40 19.83
N ILE A 13 4.81 -36.10 18.80
CA ILE A 13 4.60 -35.53 17.48
C ILE A 13 3.49 -34.51 17.69
N ILE A 14 3.90 -33.29 18.02
CA ILE A 14 3.04 -32.12 17.91
C ILE A 14 2.76 -31.98 16.43
N LEU A 15 1.58 -32.44 16.02
CA LEU A 15 0.88 -31.97 14.83
C LEU A 15 0.72 -30.45 14.98
N VAL A 16 1.75 -29.71 14.59
CA VAL A 16 1.60 -28.29 14.31
C VAL A 16 0.83 -28.23 13.00
N ALA A 17 -0.49 -28.09 13.11
CA ALA A 17 -1.29 -27.50 12.05
C ALA A 17 -0.69 -26.11 11.81
N GLY A 18 0.24 -26.02 10.87
CA GLY A 18 0.82 -24.75 10.44
C GLY A 18 -0.31 -23.91 9.87
N THR A 19 -0.81 -22.97 10.66
CA THR A 19 -1.54 -21.81 10.17
C THR A 19 -0.66 -21.15 9.11
N LEU A 20 -1.07 -21.17 7.85
CA LEU A 20 -0.38 -20.45 6.78
C LEU A 20 -0.51 -18.97 7.09
N PHE A 21 0.60 -18.35 7.49
CA PHE A 21 0.69 -16.91 7.66
C PHE A 21 0.88 -16.29 6.30
N ALA A 22 0.23 -15.16 6.11
CA ALA A 22 0.08 -14.56 4.82
C ALA A 22 1.00 -13.32 4.72
N THR A 23 1.26 -12.88 3.51
CA THR A 23 2.28 -11.92 3.09
C THR A 23 1.77 -11.20 1.83
N GLU A 24 2.29 -10.04 1.45
CA GLU A 24 1.90 -9.36 0.19
C GLU A 24 2.13 -10.30 -0.99
N SER A 25 3.24 -11.05 -0.97
CA SER A 25 3.56 -12.08 -1.96
C SER A 25 2.54 -13.23 -1.99
N ARG A 26 2.05 -13.71 -0.83
CA ARG A 26 0.94 -14.69 -0.81
C ARG A 26 -0.33 -14.11 -1.42
N MET A 27 -0.71 -12.89 -1.06
CA MET A 27 -1.92 -12.24 -1.57
C MET A 27 -1.86 -12.04 -3.07
N ALA A 28 -0.69 -11.63 -3.58
CA ALA A 28 -0.44 -11.53 -5.01
C ALA A 28 -0.57 -12.88 -5.72
N GLY A 29 0.01 -13.96 -5.17
CA GLY A 29 -0.12 -15.32 -5.69
C GLY A 29 -1.55 -15.87 -5.71
N LEU A 30 -2.46 -15.27 -4.92
CA LEU A 30 -3.90 -15.57 -4.92
C LEU A 30 -4.70 -14.62 -5.81
N GLY A 31 -4.07 -13.80 -6.65
CA GLY A 31 -4.77 -12.85 -7.52
C GLY A 31 -5.32 -11.63 -6.77
N PHE A 32 -4.68 -11.24 -5.66
CA PHE A 32 -5.02 -10.06 -4.86
C PHE A 32 -6.42 -10.06 -4.21
N PRO A 33 -6.83 -11.12 -3.48
CA PRO A 33 -8.14 -11.18 -2.82
C PRO A 33 -8.17 -10.36 -1.52
N TYR A 34 -7.64 -9.13 -1.55
CA TYR A 34 -7.48 -8.25 -0.39
C TYR A 34 -8.81 -8.02 0.31
N GLY A 35 -8.82 -8.21 1.63
CA GLY A 35 -10.02 -8.08 2.46
C GLY A 35 -10.82 -9.38 2.64
N TYR A 36 -10.70 -10.36 1.72
CA TYR A 36 -11.44 -11.63 1.83
C TYR A 36 -10.75 -12.68 2.70
N ILE A 37 -9.46 -12.49 2.99
CA ILE A 37 -8.65 -13.41 3.78
C ILE A 37 -7.97 -12.60 4.88
N LYS A 38 -7.94 -13.15 6.10
CA LYS A 38 -7.19 -12.54 7.20
C LYS A 38 -5.70 -12.67 6.94
N ASP A 39 -5.01 -11.54 6.91
CA ASP A 39 -3.58 -11.47 6.65
C ASP A 39 -2.87 -10.39 7.49
N ASN A 40 -1.56 -10.54 7.72
CA ASN A 40 -0.72 -9.55 8.37
C ASN A 40 -0.49 -8.30 7.48
N SER A 41 -0.59 -8.41 6.15
CA SER A 41 -0.53 -7.26 5.25
C SER A 41 -1.67 -6.28 5.54
N GLU A 42 -2.73 -6.75 6.19
CA GLU A 42 -3.87 -5.94 6.58
C GLU A 42 -3.67 -5.22 7.92
N ILE A 43 -2.53 -5.34 8.62
CA ILE A 43 -2.27 -4.58 9.86
C ILE A 43 -2.30 -3.06 9.57
N SER A 44 -1.86 -2.65 8.38
CA SER A 44 -1.93 -1.25 7.95
C SER A 44 -3.35 -0.72 7.78
N ILE A 45 -4.29 -1.61 7.46
CA ILE A 45 -5.71 -1.29 7.26
C ILE A 45 -6.48 -1.47 8.57
N TYR A 46 -6.19 -2.55 9.31
CA TYR A 46 -6.83 -2.94 10.56
C TYR A 46 -5.76 -3.09 11.65
N PRO A 47 -5.34 -2.00 12.32
CA PRO A 47 -4.26 -2.06 13.32
C PRO A 47 -4.48 -3.09 14.44
N GLY A 48 -5.74 -3.41 14.78
CA GLY A 48 -6.08 -4.47 15.73
C GLY A 48 -5.59 -5.87 15.32
N ALA A 49 -5.35 -6.11 14.04
CA ALA A 49 -4.93 -7.40 13.50
C ALA A 49 -3.55 -7.82 14.00
N ILE A 50 -2.72 -6.86 14.46
CA ILE A 50 -1.41 -7.13 15.06
C ILE A 50 -1.48 -8.15 16.22
N ASN A 51 -2.61 -8.17 16.95
CA ASN A 51 -2.82 -9.13 18.04
C ASN A 51 -2.86 -10.60 17.55
N ARG A 52 -3.23 -10.84 16.28
CA ARG A 52 -3.20 -12.18 15.65
C ARG A 52 -1.78 -12.59 15.22
N TYR A 53 -0.90 -11.62 14.97
CA TYR A 53 0.43 -11.82 14.40
C TYR A 53 1.56 -11.41 15.37
N LYS A 54 1.35 -11.67 16.67
CA LYS A 54 2.12 -11.10 17.78
C LYS A 54 3.55 -11.58 17.95
N THR A 55 3.96 -12.65 17.28
CA THR A 55 5.33 -13.21 17.34
C THR A 55 5.84 -13.43 15.92
N GLN A 56 6.00 -12.33 15.17
CA GLN A 56 6.31 -12.38 13.75
C GLN A 56 7.45 -11.44 13.41
N VAL A 57 8.37 -11.91 12.58
CA VAL A 57 9.27 -11.08 11.77
C VAL A 57 8.93 -11.33 10.31
N ILE A 58 8.81 -10.28 9.52
CA ILE A 58 8.44 -10.34 8.11
C ILE A 58 9.37 -9.47 7.28
N GLY A 59 9.83 -9.98 6.14
CA GLY A 59 10.47 -9.20 5.08
C GLY A 59 9.71 -9.38 3.77
N GLU A 60 9.55 -8.33 3.00
CA GLU A 60 8.93 -8.36 1.66
C GLU A 60 9.85 -7.73 0.64
N LEU A 61 10.00 -8.39 -0.50
CA LEU A 61 10.59 -7.88 -1.72
C LEU A 61 9.50 -7.81 -2.79
N LYS A 62 9.20 -6.59 -3.24
CA LYS A 62 8.15 -6.32 -4.23
C LYS A 62 8.65 -6.53 -5.66
N SER A 63 7.73 -6.40 -6.63
CA SER A 63 7.96 -6.62 -8.06
C SER A 63 9.22 -5.93 -8.60
N PRO A 64 10.06 -6.61 -9.40
CA PRO A 64 11.07 -5.97 -10.23
C PRO A 64 10.43 -4.86 -11.07
N GLY A 65 11.01 -3.65 -11.06
CA GLY A 65 10.53 -2.51 -11.85
C GLY A 65 9.72 -1.46 -11.08
N SER A 66 9.16 -1.79 -9.91
CA SER A 66 9.07 -0.79 -8.84
C SER A 66 10.48 -0.58 -8.28
N ASN A 67 10.82 0.60 -7.75
CA ASN A 67 12.09 0.79 -7.00
C ASN A 67 12.34 -0.45 -6.13
N PRO A 68 13.56 -1.02 -6.05
CA PRO A 68 13.83 -2.27 -5.36
C PRO A 68 13.53 -2.12 -3.87
N ASP A 69 12.26 -2.27 -3.52
CA ASP A 69 11.67 -1.78 -2.30
C ASP A 69 11.48 -2.95 -1.36
N TRP A 70 12.33 -2.98 -0.34
CA TRP A 70 12.31 -4.02 0.67
C TRP A 70 11.55 -3.47 1.87
N THR A 71 10.56 -4.19 2.40
CA THR A 71 9.99 -3.83 3.71
C THR A 71 10.41 -4.84 4.75
N LEU A 72 10.59 -4.39 5.99
CA LEU A 72 10.94 -5.24 7.13
C LEU A 72 10.06 -4.88 8.30
N GLY A 73 9.40 -5.88 8.89
CA GLY A 73 8.51 -5.72 10.02
C GLY A 73 8.81 -6.70 11.14
N ALA A 74 8.55 -6.30 12.37
CA ALA A 74 8.58 -7.17 13.53
C ALA A 74 7.46 -6.83 14.52
N ASN A 75 6.77 -7.85 15.00
CA ASN A 75 5.74 -7.78 16.03
C ASN A 75 6.21 -8.55 17.25
N LEU A 76 6.22 -7.87 18.40
CA LEU A 76 6.72 -8.38 19.66
C LEU A 76 5.64 -8.33 20.75
N PRO A 77 5.41 -9.43 21.49
CA PRO A 77 4.53 -9.40 22.63
C PRO A 77 5.21 -8.65 23.79
N ILE A 78 4.56 -7.61 24.30
CA ILE A 78 5.02 -6.78 25.43
C ILE A 78 3.97 -6.86 26.53
N LYS A 79 4.15 -7.79 27.48
CA LYS A 79 3.15 -8.13 28.52
C LYS A 79 1.80 -8.49 27.90
N LYS A 80 0.76 -7.65 28.10
CA LYS A 80 -0.60 -7.81 27.55
C LYS A 80 -0.83 -7.03 26.25
N CYS A 81 0.21 -6.43 25.71
CA CYS A 81 0.18 -5.66 24.47
C CYS A 81 1.07 -6.32 23.42
N VAL A 82 0.97 -5.84 22.18
CA VAL A 82 1.85 -6.24 21.08
C VAL A 82 2.42 -4.98 20.45
N GLY A 83 3.74 -4.81 20.46
CA GLY A 83 4.41 -3.71 19.76
C GLY A 83 4.81 -4.15 18.36
N GLY A 84 4.60 -3.29 17.37
CA GLY A 84 5.02 -3.52 15.98
C GLY A 84 5.92 -2.39 15.48
N ILE A 85 6.97 -2.72 14.74
CA ILE A 85 7.78 -1.78 13.98
C ILE A 85 7.94 -2.28 12.55
N TYR A 86 7.72 -1.40 11.58
CA TYR A 86 7.82 -1.66 10.15
C TYR A 86 8.63 -0.56 9.49
N LEU A 87 9.62 -0.96 8.72
CA LEU A 87 10.57 -0.09 8.04
C LEU A 87 10.28 -0.07 6.55
N ASN A 88 10.58 1.07 5.94
CA ASN A 88 10.52 1.27 4.49
C ASN A 88 9.12 1.04 3.88
N THR A 89 8.07 1.32 4.65
CA THR A 89 6.68 1.23 4.16
C THR A 89 6.34 2.45 3.30
N LEU A 90 5.39 2.33 2.38
CA LEU A 90 5.04 3.42 1.45
C LEU A 90 4.21 4.52 2.11
N THR A 91 4.46 5.78 1.75
CA THR A 91 3.61 6.93 2.08
C THR A 91 2.57 7.23 0.99
N GLY A 92 2.89 6.94 -0.28
CA GLY A 92 2.12 7.39 -1.43
C GLY A 92 2.28 8.88 -1.75
N ILE A 93 3.33 9.52 -1.23
CA ILE A 93 3.70 10.90 -1.54
C ILE A 93 4.88 10.91 -2.51
N ASN A 94 4.72 11.58 -3.64
CA ASN A 94 5.81 11.98 -4.51
C ASN A 94 6.04 13.48 -4.32
N VAL A 95 7.15 13.86 -3.68
CA VAL A 95 7.44 15.28 -3.40
C VAL A 95 7.76 16.04 -4.69
N ASP A 96 8.31 15.37 -5.70
CA ASP A 96 8.59 15.97 -6.99
C ASP A 96 7.30 16.49 -7.64
N ASP A 97 6.22 15.70 -7.63
CA ASP A 97 4.94 16.12 -8.22
C ASP A 97 4.29 17.29 -7.46
N MET A 98 4.70 17.50 -6.21
CA MET A 98 4.12 18.47 -5.27
C MET A 98 4.88 19.80 -5.23
N LEU A 99 6.22 19.78 -5.31
CA LEU A 99 7.08 20.97 -5.19
C LEU A 99 7.78 21.37 -6.49
N TYR A 100 7.89 20.49 -7.49
CA TYR A 100 8.50 20.88 -8.76
C TYR A 100 7.48 21.53 -9.70
N ASP A 101 7.78 22.74 -10.17
CA ASP A 101 7.11 23.37 -11.31
C ASP A 101 8.15 24.03 -12.21
N SER A 102 8.01 23.88 -13.52
CA SER A 102 8.93 24.48 -14.50
C SER A 102 8.83 26.01 -14.58
N GLU A 103 7.72 26.60 -14.11
CA GLU A 103 7.53 28.05 -14.02
C GLU A 103 8.11 28.64 -12.73
N SER A 104 8.42 27.82 -11.72
CA SER A 104 9.08 28.26 -10.47
C SER A 104 10.55 28.63 -10.75
N PRO A 105 11.15 29.58 -10.02
CA PRO A 105 12.58 29.92 -10.11
C PRO A 105 13.55 28.83 -9.65
N ASN A 106 13.19 27.56 -9.77
CA ASN A 106 13.95 26.38 -9.34
C ASN A 106 14.17 26.35 -7.81
N LEU A 107 13.15 26.71 -7.03
CA LEU A 107 13.18 26.61 -5.56
C LEU A 107 13.35 25.18 -5.08
N TYR A 108 12.95 24.20 -5.88
CA TYR A 108 13.04 22.76 -5.63
C TYR A 108 13.55 22.02 -6.88
N SER A 109 14.49 21.09 -6.70
CA SER A 109 15.00 20.24 -7.78
C SER A 109 14.44 18.83 -7.57
N ARG A 110 14.08 18.14 -8.66
CA ARG A 110 13.61 16.76 -8.55
C ARG A 110 14.65 15.87 -7.87
N GLY A 111 14.19 15.10 -6.88
CA GLY A 111 15.04 14.24 -6.06
C GLY A 111 15.77 14.96 -4.91
N ASP A 112 15.53 16.26 -4.68
CA ASP A 112 16.07 16.98 -3.51
C ASP A 112 15.51 16.44 -2.18
N LEU A 113 14.30 15.87 -2.21
CA LEU A 113 13.62 15.29 -1.05
C LEU A 113 12.98 13.95 -1.40
N ASP A 114 12.99 13.00 -0.48
CA ASP A 114 12.29 11.71 -0.61
C ASP A 114 11.41 11.42 0.61
N LEU A 115 10.09 11.54 0.40
CA LEU A 115 9.07 11.08 1.36
C LEU A 115 8.38 9.81 0.93
N SER A 116 8.85 9.08 -0.08
CA SER A 116 8.16 7.89 -0.60
C SER A 116 8.07 6.77 0.43
N LYS A 117 8.94 6.80 1.46
CA LYS A 117 9.08 5.76 2.50
C LYS A 117 8.92 6.34 3.90
N LYS A 118 8.35 5.53 4.80
CA LYS A 118 8.14 5.86 6.22
C LYS A 118 8.53 4.70 7.13
N ILE A 119 8.81 5.05 8.38
CA ILE A 119 8.77 4.13 9.52
C ILE A 119 7.34 4.09 10.04
N GLN A 120 6.85 2.91 10.36
CA GLN A 120 5.52 2.67 10.89
C GLN A 120 5.60 1.91 12.21
N LEU A 121 4.95 2.44 13.24
CA LEU A 121 4.85 1.85 14.56
C LEU A 121 3.42 1.40 14.82
N TYR A 122 3.25 0.33 15.59
CA TYR A 122 1.96 -0.18 16.03
C TYR A 122 1.97 -0.57 17.50
N LEU A 123 0.82 -0.44 18.15
CA LEU A 123 0.55 -0.96 19.48
C LEU A 123 -0.81 -1.63 19.51
N GLY A 124 -0.83 -2.96 19.65
CA GLY A 124 -2.02 -3.77 19.93
C GLY A 124 -2.27 -3.91 21.43
N PHE A 125 -3.53 -3.86 21.83
CA PHE A 125 -3.95 -4.01 23.23
C PHE A 125 -5.36 -4.61 23.35
N TRP A 126 -5.65 -5.16 24.53
CA TRP A 126 -6.93 -5.82 24.86
C TRP A 126 -7.34 -6.90 23.84
N ASP A 127 -6.35 -7.57 23.23
CA ASP A 127 -6.48 -8.67 22.28
C ASP A 127 -7.28 -8.37 21.00
N LYS A 128 -7.72 -7.12 20.79
CA LYS A 128 -8.55 -6.73 19.63
C LYS A 128 -8.28 -5.34 19.09
N TRP A 129 -7.82 -4.41 19.91
CA TRP A 129 -7.57 -3.04 19.46
C TRP A 129 -6.13 -2.87 19.03
N GLY A 130 -5.93 -1.93 18.12
CA GLY A 130 -4.61 -1.46 17.76
C GLY A 130 -4.64 0.00 17.36
N ILE A 131 -3.51 0.66 17.59
CA ILE A 131 -3.20 1.99 17.06
C ILE A 131 -1.88 1.93 16.29
N GLY A 132 -1.70 2.81 15.32
CA GLY A 132 -0.46 2.94 14.58
C GLY A 132 -0.08 4.39 14.32
N PHE A 133 1.23 4.64 14.24
CA PHE A 133 1.79 5.95 13.92
C PHE A 133 2.89 5.78 12.85
N GLY A 134 2.72 6.47 11.72
CA GLY A 134 3.68 6.48 10.62
C GLY A 134 4.34 7.84 10.47
N MET A 135 5.64 7.88 10.15
CA MET A 135 6.36 9.12 9.91
C MET A 135 7.43 9.02 8.83
N ALA A 136 7.54 10.08 8.03
CA ALA A 136 8.67 10.36 7.13
C ALA A 136 8.97 11.85 7.19
N ILE A 137 10.25 12.22 7.24
CA ILE A 137 10.70 13.61 7.27
C ILE A 137 11.98 13.68 6.46
N ASP A 138 12.08 14.67 5.58
CA ASP A 138 13.28 14.95 4.83
C ASP A 138 13.52 16.46 4.73
N ASN A 139 14.79 16.85 4.65
CA ASN A 139 15.19 18.25 4.50
C ASN A 139 16.55 18.34 3.85
N ILE A 140 16.72 19.39 3.04
CA ILE A 140 17.99 19.72 2.40
C ILE A 140 18.23 21.23 2.48
N LYS A 141 19.50 21.60 2.67
CA LYS A 141 19.99 22.97 2.53
C LYS A 141 21.20 22.93 1.62
N ASN A 142 21.12 23.64 0.49
CA ASN A 142 22.18 23.75 -0.50
C ASN A 142 22.68 25.20 -0.53
N ASP A 143 23.95 25.40 -0.19
CA ASP A 143 24.58 26.72 -0.30
C ASP A 143 24.82 27.05 -1.78
N LEU A 144 24.44 28.26 -2.19
CA LEU A 144 24.55 28.76 -3.57
C LEU A 144 25.77 29.70 -3.74
N SER A 145 26.45 30.04 -2.64
CA SER A 145 27.66 30.87 -2.63
C SER A 145 28.57 30.49 -1.46
N ASP A 146 29.88 30.43 -1.71
CA ASP A 146 30.90 30.18 -0.68
C ASP A 146 31.20 31.41 0.21
N THR A 147 30.68 32.59 -0.17
CA THR A 147 31.09 33.88 0.43
C THR A 147 29.94 34.70 1.01
N LEU A 148 28.70 34.39 0.64
CA LEU A 148 27.48 35.02 1.13
C LEU A 148 26.55 33.90 1.62
N ASP A 149 25.80 34.13 2.70
CA ASP A 149 24.79 33.18 3.21
C ASP A 149 23.56 33.16 2.29
N ILE A 150 23.78 32.68 1.06
CA ILE A 150 22.76 32.48 0.03
C ILE A 150 22.61 30.98 -0.10
N TYR A 151 21.41 30.49 0.16
CA TYR A 151 21.10 29.07 0.11
C TYR A 151 19.73 28.84 -0.52
N LYS A 152 19.51 27.59 -0.91
CA LYS A 152 18.20 27.00 -1.16
C LYS A 152 17.92 26.01 -0.05
N LYS A 153 16.70 26.03 0.47
CA LYS A 153 16.27 25.09 1.51
C LYS A 153 14.93 24.51 1.13
N SER A 154 14.80 23.20 1.33
CA SER A 154 13.54 22.51 1.14
C SER A 154 13.35 21.53 2.28
N SER A 155 12.10 21.36 2.71
CA SER A 155 11.75 20.38 3.73
C SER A 155 10.37 19.82 3.47
N ALA A 156 10.18 18.55 3.78
CA ALA A 156 8.88 17.92 3.69
C ALA A 156 8.71 16.92 4.83
N TYR A 157 7.46 16.68 5.21
CA TYR A 157 7.09 15.71 6.22
C TYR A 157 5.81 14.97 5.83
N TYR A 158 5.65 13.79 6.39
CA TYR A 158 4.45 12.97 6.33
C TYR A 158 4.23 12.32 7.69
N PHE A 159 2.98 12.34 8.14
CA PHE A 159 2.51 11.66 9.34
C PHE A 159 1.21 10.92 9.05
N ASP A 160 1.03 9.76 9.67
CA ASP A 160 -0.29 9.15 9.79
C ASP A 160 -0.56 8.59 11.17
N LEU A 161 -1.84 8.63 11.54
CA LEU A 161 -2.38 7.98 12.72
C LEU A 161 -3.44 6.99 12.25
N SER A 162 -3.30 5.73 12.65
CA SER A 162 -4.30 4.69 12.39
C SER A 162 -4.82 4.10 13.68
N GLY A 163 -6.06 3.64 13.65
CA GLY A 163 -6.71 2.95 14.76
C GLY A 163 -7.71 1.93 14.24
N GLY A 164 -7.88 0.82 14.94
CA GLY A 164 -8.82 -0.19 14.52
C GLY A 164 -9.05 -1.31 15.51
N MET A 165 -10.06 -2.12 15.21
CA MET A 165 -10.44 -3.30 15.97
C MET A 165 -10.43 -4.52 15.06
N SER A 166 -9.95 -5.64 15.59
CA SER A 166 -9.92 -6.94 14.93
C SER A 166 -10.37 -8.03 15.89
N THR A 167 -11.40 -8.76 15.50
CA THR A 167 -11.99 -9.89 16.26
C THR A 167 -12.17 -11.09 15.33
N ASP A 168 -12.73 -12.20 15.80
CA ASP A 168 -13.00 -13.32 14.91
C ASP A 168 -14.05 -12.99 13.84
N LYS A 169 -15.05 -12.16 14.18
CA LYS A 169 -16.20 -11.84 13.31
C LYS A 169 -16.07 -10.55 12.52
N CYS A 170 -15.19 -9.63 12.92
CA CYS A 170 -15.18 -8.28 12.38
C CYS A 170 -13.79 -7.67 12.45
N ASP A 171 -13.44 -6.91 11.41
CA ASP A 171 -12.31 -5.99 11.39
C ASP A 171 -12.81 -4.61 10.97
N VAL A 172 -12.35 -3.56 11.65
CA VAL A 172 -12.64 -2.15 11.33
C VAL A 172 -11.36 -1.34 11.51
N GLY A 173 -11.11 -0.40 10.61
CA GLY A 173 -9.97 0.49 10.67
C GLY A 173 -10.27 1.89 10.15
N LEU A 174 -9.53 2.84 10.70
CA LEU A 174 -9.51 4.25 10.33
C LEU A 174 -8.04 4.68 10.25
N GLN A 175 -7.68 5.45 9.23
CA GLN A 175 -6.39 6.13 9.14
C GLN A 175 -6.61 7.60 8.77
N VAL A 176 -5.84 8.48 9.40
CA VAL A 176 -5.73 9.90 9.05
C VAL A 176 -4.29 10.16 8.64
N LYS A 177 -4.11 10.79 7.49
CA LYS A 177 -2.82 11.08 6.86
C LYS A 177 -2.67 12.59 6.71
N TYR A 178 -1.48 13.09 6.96
CA TYR A 178 -1.12 14.48 6.77
C TYR A 178 0.28 14.56 6.18
N ALA A 179 0.46 15.34 5.12
CA ALA A 179 1.76 15.63 4.55
C ALA A 179 1.85 17.12 4.23
N GLY A 180 3.07 17.63 4.19
CA GLY A 180 3.32 18.97 3.69
C GLY A 180 4.80 19.21 3.52
N GLY A 181 5.12 20.30 2.86
CA GLY A 181 6.50 20.69 2.63
C GLY A 181 6.57 22.06 2.00
N SER A 182 7.80 22.59 1.98
CA SER A 182 8.08 23.88 1.38
C SER A 182 9.48 23.91 0.77
N ALA A 183 9.68 24.84 -0.15
CA ALA A 183 10.95 25.17 -0.76
C ALA A 183 11.11 26.69 -0.92
N GLU A 184 12.24 27.20 -0.44
CA GLU A 184 12.58 28.63 -0.42
C GLU A 184 14.04 28.84 -0.84
N ASN A 185 14.40 30.05 -1.26
CA ASN A 185 15.79 30.43 -1.49
C ASN A 185 16.11 31.84 -0.98
N GLU A 186 17.40 32.14 -0.79
CA GLU A 186 17.89 33.44 -0.34
C GLU A 186 18.58 34.24 -1.47
N LEU A 187 18.39 33.85 -2.73
CA LEU A 187 18.95 34.58 -3.86
C LEU A 187 18.27 35.94 -3.94
N THR A 188 19.04 37.03 -4.06
CA THR A 188 18.50 38.40 -4.03
C THR A 188 17.32 38.63 -4.99
N THR A 189 17.31 37.98 -6.15
CA THR A 189 16.23 38.10 -7.14
C THR A 189 14.97 37.33 -6.76
N TYR A 190 15.09 36.23 -6.02
CA TYR A 190 14.00 35.28 -5.76
C TYR A 190 13.79 35.00 -4.26
N LYS A 191 14.31 35.87 -3.38
CA LYS A 191 14.25 35.72 -1.92
C LYS A 191 12.81 35.72 -1.38
N ASP A 192 11.90 36.38 -2.08
CA ASP A 192 10.50 36.49 -1.69
C ASP A 192 9.62 35.36 -2.27
N PHE A 193 10.22 34.37 -2.96
CA PHE A 193 9.50 33.24 -3.56
C PHE A 193 9.47 32.05 -2.62
N ASN A 194 8.31 31.41 -2.51
CA ASN A 194 8.13 30.21 -1.71
C ASN A 194 7.15 29.24 -2.39
N ASP A 195 7.56 27.98 -2.47
CA ASP A 195 6.73 26.88 -2.96
C ASP A 195 6.28 26.05 -1.76
N GLU A 196 5.00 25.72 -1.65
CA GLU A 196 4.44 24.92 -0.56
C GLU A 196 3.42 23.89 -1.06
N PHE A 197 3.29 22.79 -0.32
CA PHE A 197 2.18 21.88 -0.50
C PHE A 197 1.66 21.35 0.83
N TYR A 198 0.40 20.94 0.85
CA TYR A 198 -0.17 20.14 1.91
C TYR A 198 -1.07 19.05 1.33
N ARG A 199 -1.21 17.96 2.09
CA ARG A 199 -2.16 16.89 1.81
C ARG A 199 -2.79 16.41 3.09
N PHE A 200 -4.09 16.20 3.06
CA PHE A 200 -4.85 15.59 4.14
C PHE A 200 -5.65 14.42 3.58
N GLY A 201 -5.64 13.28 4.29
CA GLY A 201 -6.33 12.07 3.86
C GLY A 201 -7.01 11.35 5.00
N VAL A 202 -8.15 10.72 4.71
CA VAL A 202 -8.85 9.82 5.64
C VAL A 202 -9.20 8.54 4.90
N ASP A 203 -8.80 7.40 5.47
CA ASP A 203 -9.13 6.08 4.97
C ASP A 203 -10.00 5.34 5.99
N LEU A 204 -11.05 4.66 5.53
CA LEU A 204 -11.83 3.73 6.32
C LEU A 204 -11.88 2.35 5.68
N ALA A 205 -11.96 1.34 6.52
CA ALA A 205 -12.19 -0.02 6.07
C ALA A 205 -12.96 -0.81 7.12
N GLY A 206 -13.78 -1.74 6.65
CA GLY A 206 -14.46 -2.69 7.50
C GLY A 206 -14.74 -4.00 6.77
N ARG A 207 -14.73 -5.10 7.51
CA ARG A 207 -15.30 -6.37 7.06
C ARG A 207 -16.02 -7.07 8.20
N TYR A 208 -17.06 -7.80 7.85
CA TYR A 208 -17.86 -8.58 8.77
C TYR A 208 -18.11 -9.98 8.21
N TYR A 209 -17.85 -11.00 9.03
CA TYR A 209 -18.09 -12.39 8.68
C TYR A 209 -19.53 -12.78 9.06
N LEU A 210 -20.37 -12.97 8.05
CA LEU A 210 -21.76 -13.42 8.18
C LEU A 210 -21.85 -14.89 8.60
N LEU A 211 -20.90 -15.71 8.14
CA LEU A 211 -20.78 -17.12 8.48
C LEU A 211 -19.30 -17.49 8.59
N GLN A 212 -18.94 -18.27 9.60
CA GLN A 212 -17.64 -18.90 9.74
C GLN A 212 -17.84 -20.29 10.34
N ASN A 213 -17.58 -21.32 9.57
CA ASN A 213 -17.61 -22.70 10.01
C ASN A 213 -16.45 -23.50 9.39
N GLN A 214 -16.50 -24.83 9.51
CA GLN A 214 -15.45 -25.72 9.01
C GLN A 214 -15.33 -25.70 7.49
N ASP A 215 -16.42 -25.44 6.77
CA ASP A 215 -16.47 -25.50 5.32
C ASP A 215 -16.42 -24.11 4.68
N PHE A 216 -17.01 -23.09 5.31
CA PHE A 216 -17.26 -21.79 4.69
C PHE A 216 -16.92 -20.63 5.61
N ASP A 217 -16.29 -19.60 5.04
CA ASP A 217 -16.33 -18.24 5.55
C ASP A 217 -17.05 -17.35 4.53
N VAL A 218 -18.14 -16.71 4.96
CA VAL A 218 -18.90 -15.74 4.15
C VAL A 218 -18.75 -14.38 4.80
N MET A 219 -18.41 -13.36 4.03
CA MET A 219 -18.20 -12.02 4.55
C MET A 219 -18.69 -10.92 3.61
N CYS A 220 -18.97 -9.76 4.18
CA CYS A 220 -19.06 -8.50 3.47
C CYS A 220 -17.92 -7.58 3.90
N LEU A 221 -17.52 -6.69 3.01
CA LEU A 221 -16.51 -5.67 3.28
C LEU A 221 -16.88 -4.35 2.62
N GLY A 222 -16.38 -3.27 3.21
CA GLY A 222 -16.46 -1.92 2.67
C GLY A 222 -15.15 -1.19 2.91
N LYS A 223 -14.71 -0.41 1.94
CA LYS A 223 -13.52 0.43 2.04
C LYS A 223 -13.81 1.77 1.40
N GLY A 224 -13.13 2.80 1.87
CA GLY A 224 -13.16 4.08 1.20
C GLY A 224 -12.05 4.99 1.68
N TYR A 225 -11.75 5.98 0.86
CA TYR A 225 -10.83 7.04 1.22
C TYR A 225 -11.31 8.36 0.67
N PHE A 226 -10.83 9.44 1.27
CA PHE A 226 -10.93 10.79 0.78
C PHE A 226 -9.61 11.50 1.03
N ASN A 227 -9.04 12.12 0.01
CA ASN A 227 -7.86 12.97 0.15
C ASN A 227 -8.12 14.31 -0.49
N ILE A 228 -7.53 15.34 0.12
CA ILE A 228 -7.41 16.69 -0.43
C ILE A 228 -5.93 17.05 -0.43
N ASP A 229 -5.52 17.76 -1.44
CA ASP A 229 -4.20 18.35 -1.53
C ASP A 229 -4.28 19.72 -2.17
N SER A 230 -3.28 20.53 -1.86
CA SER A 230 -3.09 21.82 -2.49
C SER A 230 -1.60 22.04 -2.59
N LYS A 231 -1.16 22.55 -3.72
CA LYS A 231 0.17 23.12 -3.89
C LYS A 231 0.06 24.56 -4.34
N LYS A 232 0.93 25.39 -3.81
CA LYS A 232 1.07 26.79 -4.18
C LYS A 232 2.50 27.02 -4.59
N ILE A 233 2.66 27.57 -5.78
CA ILE A 233 3.96 27.77 -6.41
C ILE A 233 4.06 29.23 -6.81
N ASP A 234 5.14 29.88 -6.42
CA ASP A 234 5.40 31.25 -6.84
C ASP A 234 6.06 31.28 -8.22
N THR A 235 5.40 31.95 -9.15
CA THR A 235 5.90 32.15 -10.52
C THR A 235 6.30 33.61 -10.72
N PRO A 236 7.40 33.90 -11.44
CA PRO A 236 7.87 35.28 -11.60
C PRO A 236 6.99 36.02 -12.61
N ASN A 237 6.53 37.21 -12.23
CA ASN A 237 5.98 38.18 -13.18
C ASN A 237 7.10 38.93 -13.94
N PRO A 238 6.77 39.81 -14.91
CA PRO A 238 7.79 40.59 -15.64
C PRO A 238 8.69 41.49 -14.79
N GLU A 239 8.31 41.77 -13.53
CA GLU A 239 9.10 42.53 -12.55
C GLU A 239 9.89 41.62 -11.58
N ASN A 240 9.89 40.29 -11.80
CA ASN A 240 10.42 39.27 -10.89
C ASN A 240 9.81 39.30 -9.48
N LYS A 241 8.54 39.69 -9.37
CA LYS A 241 7.77 39.52 -8.13
C LYS A 241 7.01 38.20 -8.18
N PRO A 242 6.82 37.54 -7.02
CA PRO A 242 6.04 36.31 -6.95
C PRO A 242 4.58 36.58 -7.35
N VAL A 243 4.03 35.64 -8.12
CA VAL A 243 2.60 35.53 -8.45
C VAL A 243 2.21 34.09 -8.18
N GLU A 244 1.26 33.91 -7.27
CA GLU A 244 0.85 32.59 -6.80
C GLU A 244 0.12 31.81 -7.91
N LYS A 245 0.56 30.58 -8.13
CA LYS A 245 -0.14 29.56 -8.91
C LYS A 245 -0.58 28.46 -7.94
N THR A 246 -1.88 28.25 -7.83
CA THR A 246 -2.48 27.27 -6.92
C THR A 246 -3.03 26.10 -7.72
N THR A 247 -2.68 24.89 -7.30
CA THR A 247 -3.26 23.65 -7.83
C THR A 247 -3.89 22.90 -6.68
N ASP A 248 -5.22 22.82 -6.69
CA ASP A 248 -6.00 22.10 -5.69
C ASP A 248 -6.44 20.75 -6.24
N GLY A 249 -6.20 19.70 -5.47
CA GLY A 249 -6.55 18.33 -5.82
C GLY A 249 -7.48 17.72 -4.78
N ASN A 250 -8.34 16.82 -5.24
CA ASN A 250 -8.99 15.87 -4.35
C ASN A 250 -9.15 14.51 -5.04
N ASN A 251 -9.22 13.47 -4.24
CA ASN A 251 -9.67 12.17 -4.71
C ASN A 251 -10.50 11.45 -3.65
N PHE A 252 -11.40 10.60 -4.13
CA PHE A 252 -12.33 9.86 -3.30
C PHE A 252 -12.53 8.46 -3.88
N MET A 253 -12.73 7.49 -3.00
CA MET A 253 -13.16 6.15 -3.41
C MET A 253 -14.09 5.54 -2.36
N ILE A 254 -15.09 4.82 -2.84
CA ILE A 254 -15.87 3.88 -2.03
C ILE A 254 -16.02 2.55 -2.77
N GLU A 255 -15.81 1.47 -2.04
CA GLU A 255 -15.88 0.10 -2.53
C GLU A 255 -16.69 -0.74 -1.54
N VAL A 256 -17.58 -1.58 -2.06
CA VAL A 256 -18.27 -2.60 -1.29
C VAL A 256 -18.06 -3.95 -1.94
N GLY A 257 -17.96 -5.00 -1.13
CA GLY A 257 -17.68 -6.35 -1.60
C GLY A 257 -18.26 -7.43 -0.71
N ALA A 258 -18.36 -8.63 -1.28
CA ALA A 258 -18.67 -9.86 -0.57
C ALA A 258 -17.68 -10.95 -0.97
N GLY A 259 -17.38 -11.87 -0.05
CA GLY A 259 -16.44 -12.95 -0.29
C GLY A 259 -16.89 -14.26 0.33
N LEU A 260 -16.43 -15.34 -0.28
CA LEU A 260 -16.63 -16.72 0.12
C LEU A 260 -15.27 -17.43 0.13
N ASN A 261 -14.86 -17.97 1.28
CA ASN A 261 -13.76 -18.91 1.35
C ASN A 261 -14.35 -20.31 1.59
N TYR A 262 -14.23 -21.19 0.62
CA TYR A 262 -14.67 -22.58 0.70
C TYR A 262 -13.48 -23.50 1.02
N LYS A 263 -13.45 -24.02 2.25
CA LYS A 263 -12.46 -24.94 2.79
C LYS A 263 -12.86 -26.37 2.40
N LEU A 264 -12.42 -26.82 1.23
CA LEU A 264 -12.71 -28.18 0.74
C LEU A 264 -12.25 -29.26 1.73
N ASN A 265 -11.13 -29.01 2.40
CA ASN A 265 -10.55 -29.81 3.48
C ASN A 265 -9.40 -29.02 4.14
N ASP A 266 -8.70 -29.64 5.08
CA ASP A 266 -7.56 -29.04 5.79
C ASP A 266 -6.38 -28.61 4.90
N THR A 267 -6.34 -29.03 3.62
CA THR A 267 -5.24 -28.76 2.70
C THR A 267 -5.63 -27.92 1.50
N ASN A 268 -6.91 -27.76 1.17
CA ASN A 268 -7.37 -27.10 -0.04
C ASN A 268 -8.44 -26.06 0.29
N THR A 269 -8.22 -24.83 -0.13
CA THR A 269 -9.18 -23.73 0.00
C THR A 269 -9.42 -23.08 -1.34
N ILE A 270 -10.68 -22.85 -1.67
CA ILE A 270 -11.12 -22.02 -2.79
C ILE A 270 -11.54 -20.67 -2.22
N ILE A 271 -11.03 -19.58 -2.78
CA ILE A 271 -11.41 -18.22 -2.44
C ILE A 271 -12.16 -17.63 -3.62
N PHE A 272 -13.34 -17.08 -3.35
CA PHE A 272 -14.13 -16.33 -4.31
C PHE A 272 -14.44 -14.96 -3.73
N GLY A 273 -14.02 -13.91 -4.44
CA GLY A 273 -14.29 -12.52 -4.11
C GLY A 273 -15.16 -11.89 -5.18
N PHE A 274 -16.14 -11.10 -4.75
CA PHE A 274 -17.03 -10.35 -5.62
C PHE A 274 -17.13 -8.91 -5.11
N LYS A 275 -16.82 -7.95 -5.98
CA LYS A 275 -17.06 -6.53 -5.71
C LYS A 275 -18.09 -6.03 -6.70
N PRO A 276 -19.36 -5.89 -6.30
CA PRO A 276 -20.41 -5.47 -7.22
C PRO A 276 -20.15 -4.08 -7.78
N ILE A 277 -19.60 -3.18 -6.96
CA ILE A 277 -19.33 -1.81 -7.38
C ILE A 277 -18.20 -1.16 -6.58
N ARG A 278 -17.34 -0.43 -7.29
CA ARG A 278 -16.46 0.60 -6.73
C ARG A 278 -16.65 1.89 -7.51
N PHE A 279 -16.78 2.99 -6.79
CA PHE A 279 -16.77 4.33 -7.35
C PHE A 279 -15.49 5.02 -6.91
N ALA A 280 -14.78 5.63 -7.84
CA ALA A 280 -13.67 6.53 -7.54
C ALA A 280 -13.78 7.80 -8.39
N SER A 281 -13.30 8.91 -7.86
CA SER A 281 -13.20 10.17 -8.58
C SER A 281 -11.98 10.93 -8.11
N GLU A 282 -11.40 11.70 -9.02
CA GLU A 282 -10.34 12.64 -8.76
C GLU A 282 -10.59 13.91 -9.55
N SER A 283 -10.17 15.05 -9.00
CA SER A 283 -10.22 16.32 -9.72
C SER A 283 -9.04 17.18 -9.34
N ILE A 284 -8.54 17.94 -10.31
CA ILE A 284 -7.48 18.92 -10.16
C ILE A 284 -8.00 20.25 -10.71
N GLU A 285 -7.82 21.33 -9.96
CA GLU A 285 -8.15 22.68 -10.38
C GLU A 285 -6.91 23.57 -10.26
N VAL A 286 -6.55 24.25 -11.36
CA VAL A 286 -5.39 25.14 -11.44
C VAL A 286 -5.87 26.57 -11.60
N SER A 287 -5.39 27.46 -10.74
CA SER A 287 -5.65 28.90 -10.78
C SER A 287 -4.35 29.69 -10.65
N LYS A 288 -4.32 30.91 -11.19
CA LYS A 288 -3.16 31.80 -11.13
C LYS A 288 -3.60 33.20 -10.77
N GLU A 289 -2.95 33.81 -9.79
CA GLU A 289 -3.25 35.17 -9.35
C GLU A 289 -3.15 36.16 -10.52
N GLY A 290 -4.14 37.05 -10.62
CA GLY A 290 -4.23 38.04 -11.70
C GLY A 290 -4.79 37.53 -13.03
N ILE A 291 -5.10 36.23 -13.14
CA ILE A 291 -5.82 35.64 -14.28
C ILE A 291 -7.24 35.28 -13.84
N ASN A 292 -8.25 35.71 -14.61
CA ASN A 292 -9.64 35.36 -14.32
C ASN A 292 -9.95 33.94 -14.85
N GLY A 293 -10.49 33.11 -13.97
CA GLY A 293 -10.88 31.72 -14.27
C GLY A 293 -9.88 30.70 -13.74
N SER A 294 -10.29 29.43 -13.74
CA SER A 294 -9.46 28.27 -13.39
C SER A 294 -9.62 27.19 -14.46
N HIS A 295 -8.58 26.38 -14.62
CA HIS A 295 -8.62 25.18 -15.46
C HIS A 295 -8.89 23.98 -14.56
N LYS A 296 -9.97 23.25 -14.81
CA LYS A 296 -10.34 22.08 -14.02
C LYS A 296 -10.36 20.82 -14.87
N MET A 297 -9.72 19.77 -14.35
CA MET A 297 -9.75 18.42 -14.90
C MET A 297 -10.38 17.48 -13.87
N SER A 298 -11.25 16.58 -14.29
CA SER A 298 -11.90 15.60 -13.40
C SER A 298 -11.99 14.24 -14.06
N HIS A 299 -11.62 13.19 -13.32
CA HIS A 299 -11.81 11.80 -13.72
C HIS A 299 -12.84 11.11 -12.82
N SER A 300 -13.66 10.27 -13.43
CA SER A 300 -14.63 9.42 -12.73
C SER A 300 -14.48 7.98 -13.19
N PHE A 301 -14.43 7.06 -12.22
CA PHE A 301 -14.26 5.64 -12.44
C PHE A 301 -15.38 4.85 -11.79
N ILE A 302 -16.07 4.02 -12.57
CA ILE A 302 -17.07 3.08 -12.09
C ILE A 302 -16.59 1.67 -12.42
N TYR A 303 -16.25 0.90 -11.40
CA TYR A 303 -15.84 -0.49 -11.54
C TYR A 303 -17.03 -1.41 -11.31
N VAL A 304 -17.39 -2.23 -12.29
CA VAL A 304 -18.57 -3.12 -12.20
C VAL A 304 -18.39 -4.44 -12.94
N PRO A 305 -18.76 -5.53 -12.29
CA PRO A 305 -18.19 -6.00 -11.03
C PRO A 305 -16.74 -6.50 -11.20
N GLU A 306 -15.98 -6.52 -10.10
CA GLU A 306 -14.69 -7.24 -10.02
C GLU A 306 -14.91 -8.65 -9.47
N TYR A 307 -14.36 -9.64 -10.15
CA TYR A 307 -14.34 -11.03 -9.72
C TYR A 307 -12.93 -11.46 -9.36
N ASN A 308 -12.79 -12.15 -8.24
CA ASN A 308 -11.55 -12.80 -7.83
C ASN A 308 -11.84 -14.28 -7.59
N LEU A 309 -11.03 -15.17 -8.18
CA LEU A 309 -11.10 -16.61 -7.94
C LEU A 309 -9.71 -17.13 -7.68
N ALA A 310 -9.51 -17.83 -6.58
CA ALA A 310 -8.22 -18.41 -6.23
C ALA A 310 -8.36 -19.78 -5.59
N VAL A 311 -7.30 -20.57 -5.72
CA VAL A 311 -7.12 -21.86 -5.06
C VAL A 311 -5.78 -21.83 -4.32
N GLU A 312 -5.81 -22.19 -3.04
CA GLU A 312 -4.63 -22.46 -2.24
C GLU A 312 -4.63 -23.94 -1.86
N SER A 313 -3.53 -24.64 -2.18
CA SER A 313 -3.38 -26.07 -1.91
C SER A 313 -2.06 -26.37 -1.22
N LYS A 314 -2.12 -27.04 -0.07
CA LYS A 314 -0.98 -27.63 0.61
C LYS A 314 -0.63 -28.96 -0.06
N ILE A 315 0.19 -28.87 -1.11
CA ILE A 315 0.63 -30.01 -1.93
C ILE A 315 1.43 -31.00 -1.08
N THR A 316 2.34 -30.50 -0.25
CA THR A 316 3.11 -31.31 0.72
C THR A 316 3.19 -30.60 2.07
N ARG A 317 3.84 -31.22 3.06
CA ARG A 317 4.04 -30.56 4.37
C ARG A 317 4.86 -29.27 4.29
N TRP A 318 5.73 -29.15 3.30
CA TRP A 318 6.65 -28.03 3.13
C TRP A 318 6.33 -27.19 1.89
N LEU A 319 5.40 -27.61 1.02
CA LEU A 319 5.07 -26.92 -0.22
C LEU A 319 3.57 -26.59 -0.31
N THR A 320 3.27 -25.33 -0.58
CA THR A 320 1.94 -24.81 -0.90
C THR A 320 1.96 -24.26 -2.32
N GLY A 321 0.97 -24.62 -3.14
CA GLY A 321 0.74 -24.05 -4.46
C GLY A 321 -0.49 -23.14 -4.45
N ARG A 322 -0.43 -22.06 -5.23
CA ARG A 322 -1.49 -21.07 -5.33
C ARG A 322 -1.70 -20.65 -6.76
N VAL A 323 -2.95 -20.56 -7.18
CA VAL A 323 -3.33 -19.93 -8.44
C VAL A 323 -4.46 -18.99 -8.14
N GLY A 324 -4.39 -17.76 -8.63
CA GLY A 324 -5.49 -16.81 -8.50
C GLY A 324 -5.62 -15.94 -9.73
N ALA A 325 -6.86 -15.60 -10.06
CA ALA A 325 -7.20 -14.73 -11.17
C ALA A 325 -8.19 -13.65 -10.74
N ARG A 326 -8.04 -12.48 -11.35
CA ARG A 326 -8.90 -11.32 -11.18
C ARG A 326 -9.34 -10.81 -12.53
N GLN A 327 -10.63 -10.51 -12.66
CA GLN A 327 -11.19 -9.77 -13.79
C GLN A 327 -11.87 -8.52 -13.23
N ASN A 328 -11.56 -7.36 -13.80
CA ASN A 328 -12.30 -6.14 -13.57
C ASN A 328 -12.80 -5.53 -14.89
N TYR A 329 -13.80 -4.67 -14.76
CA TYR A 329 -14.31 -3.84 -15.83
C TYR A 329 -14.49 -2.42 -15.29
N VAL A 330 -14.10 -1.44 -16.08
CA VAL A 330 -14.03 -0.04 -15.67
C VAL A 330 -14.71 0.81 -16.73
N PHE A 331 -15.63 1.64 -16.30
CA PHE A 331 -16.09 2.79 -17.08
C PHE A 331 -15.34 4.01 -16.57
N TYR A 332 -14.62 4.65 -17.48
CA TYR A 332 -13.85 5.86 -17.25
C TYR A 332 -14.54 7.02 -17.94
N SER A 333 -14.55 8.18 -17.28
CA SER A 333 -14.94 9.45 -17.87
C SER A 333 -13.95 10.51 -17.44
N GLU A 334 -13.55 11.33 -18.41
CA GLU A 334 -12.70 12.50 -18.24
C GLU A 334 -13.47 13.74 -18.63
N LYS A 335 -13.40 14.77 -17.79
CA LYS A 335 -13.98 16.08 -18.05
C LYS A 335 -12.88 17.13 -17.94
N ASP A 336 -12.74 17.93 -18.99
CA ASP A 336 -11.80 19.06 -19.06
C ASP A 336 -12.59 20.37 -19.22
N GLU A 337 -12.40 21.29 -18.28
CA GLU A 337 -13.02 22.61 -18.22
C GLU A 337 -11.91 23.69 -18.30
N PRO A 338 -11.41 24.01 -19.51
CA PRO A 338 -10.35 25.00 -19.71
C PRO A 338 -10.82 26.43 -19.40
N SER A 339 -9.91 27.27 -18.89
CA SER A 339 -10.21 28.67 -18.52
C SER A 339 -10.73 29.49 -19.71
N GLY A 340 -12.02 29.79 -19.71
CA GLY A 340 -12.64 30.71 -20.68
C GLY A 340 -13.03 30.07 -22.03
N ASP A 341 -12.91 28.75 -22.16
CA ASP A 341 -13.31 27.97 -23.34
C ASP A 341 -14.48 27.01 -23.00
N GLY A 342 -14.92 26.20 -23.98
CA GLY A 342 -15.99 25.22 -23.79
C GLY A 342 -15.51 23.93 -23.12
N GLU A 343 -16.41 23.27 -22.38
CA GLU A 343 -16.13 21.99 -21.71
C GLU A 343 -15.97 20.83 -22.72
N PHE A 344 -15.03 19.92 -22.44
CA PHE A 344 -14.82 18.66 -23.17
C PHE A 344 -15.06 17.47 -22.25
N GLU A 345 -15.68 16.42 -22.77
CA GLU A 345 -15.93 15.17 -22.05
C GLU A 345 -15.63 13.98 -22.97
N ASP A 346 -14.83 13.03 -22.47
CA ASP A 346 -14.59 11.74 -23.11
C ASP A 346 -14.92 10.60 -22.15
N SER A 347 -15.28 9.44 -22.70
CA SER A 347 -15.59 8.26 -21.91
C SER A 347 -15.17 6.99 -22.63
N GLU A 348 -14.58 6.07 -21.87
CA GLU A 348 -14.15 4.79 -22.39
C GLU A 348 -14.49 3.65 -21.45
N TYR A 349 -14.43 2.45 -22.02
CA TYR A 349 -14.56 1.20 -21.31
C TYR A 349 -13.24 0.45 -21.37
N GLN A 350 -12.77 -0.01 -20.21
CA GLN A 350 -11.56 -0.81 -20.08
C GLN A 350 -11.86 -2.09 -19.30
N SER A 351 -11.05 -3.12 -19.53
CA SER A 351 -11.10 -4.37 -18.78
C SER A 351 -9.70 -4.89 -18.52
N GLU A 352 -9.42 -5.31 -17.29
CA GLU A 352 -8.15 -5.90 -16.91
C GLU A 352 -8.35 -7.35 -16.43
N PHE A 353 -7.52 -8.24 -16.95
CA PHE A 353 -7.39 -9.61 -16.46
C PHE A 353 -5.99 -9.82 -15.90
N VAL A 354 -5.90 -10.35 -14.68
CA VAL A 354 -4.64 -10.70 -14.02
C VAL A 354 -4.73 -12.14 -13.52
N MET A 355 -3.68 -12.94 -13.73
CA MET A 355 -3.61 -14.30 -13.21
C MET A 355 -2.23 -14.62 -12.66
N ASN A 356 -2.12 -14.89 -11.38
CA ASN A 356 -0.83 -15.19 -10.75
C ASN A 356 -0.72 -16.65 -10.32
N LEU A 357 0.51 -17.15 -10.36
CA LEU A 357 0.92 -18.43 -9.79
C LEU A 357 1.86 -18.15 -8.60
N GLY A 358 1.54 -18.71 -7.44
CA GLY A 358 2.32 -18.54 -6.22
C GLY A 358 2.79 -19.87 -5.63
N LEU A 359 3.95 -19.84 -4.98
CA LEU A 359 4.53 -20.97 -4.25
C LEU A 359 4.83 -20.55 -2.81
N GLY A 360 4.60 -21.44 -1.85
CA GLY A 360 4.92 -21.25 -0.43
C GLY A 360 5.75 -22.39 0.11
N PHE A 361 6.96 -22.11 0.58
CA PHE A 361 7.87 -23.07 1.20
C PHE A 361 7.84 -22.91 2.72
N ASN A 362 7.47 -23.98 3.43
CA ASN A 362 7.20 -23.97 4.86
C ASN A 362 8.16 -24.88 5.61
N PHE A 363 8.98 -24.29 6.48
CA PHE A 363 10.01 -24.96 7.29
C PHE A 363 9.81 -24.66 8.78
N GLY A 364 8.88 -25.38 9.40
CA GLY A 364 8.53 -25.17 10.81
C GLY A 364 7.91 -23.80 11.01
N LYS A 365 8.62 -22.89 11.70
CA LYS A 365 8.17 -21.51 11.94
C LYS A 365 8.65 -20.51 10.88
N PHE A 366 9.43 -20.96 9.91
CA PHE A 366 9.95 -20.13 8.83
C PHE A 366 9.21 -20.44 7.52
N SER A 367 8.77 -19.40 6.81
CA SER A 367 8.04 -19.53 5.56
C SER A 367 8.60 -18.56 4.51
N ILE A 368 8.65 -19.02 3.27
CA ILE A 368 8.98 -18.22 2.09
C ILE A 368 7.79 -18.30 1.15
N ASP A 369 7.18 -17.17 0.79
CA ASP A 369 6.19 -17.13 -0.28
C ASP A 369 6.74 -16.36 -1.47
N ALA A 370 6.52 -16.89 -2.67
CA ALA A 370 6.97 -16.28 -3.92
C ALA A 370 5.84 -16.27 -4.95
N VAL A 371 5.79 -15.21 -5.75
CA VAL A 371 4.97 -15.15 -6.97
C VAL A 371 5.88 -15.41 -8.15
N LEU A 372 5.52 -16.39 -8.98
CA LEU A 372 6.28 -16.69 -10.18
C LEU A 372 6.10 -15.58 -11.21
N GLU A 373 7.19 -15.22 -11.87
CA GLU A 373 7.16 -14.24 -12.95
C GLU A 373 6.29 -14.76 -14.11
N HIS A 374 5.39 -13.92 -14.65
CA HIS A 374 4.44 -14.33 -15.70
C HIS A 374 5.17 -14.92 -16.92
N ASP A 375 6.25 -14.26 -17.30
CA ASP A 375 7.07 -14.67 -18.44
C ASP A 375 7.91 -15.92 -18.17
N PHE A 376 8.13 -16.31 -16.90
CA PHE A 376 8.96 -17.47 -16.57
C PHE A 376 8.36 -18.78 -17.08
N LEU A 377 7.03 -18.95 -17.00
CA LEU A 377 6.38 -20.16 -17.49
C LEU A 377 6.38 -20.28 -19.02
N HIS A 378 6.41 -19.14 -19.73
CA HIS A 378 6.43 -19.09 -21.18
C HIS A 378 7.84 -19.18 -21.76
N HIS A 379 8.80 -18.51 -21.15
CA HIS A 379 10.15 -18.34 -21.69
C HIS A 379 11.19 -19.23 -20.97
N GLY A 380 10.85 -19.79 -19.81
CA GLY A 380 11.79 -20.57 -18.99
C GLY A 380 12.91 -19.72 -18.39
N PRO A 381 13.86 -20.35 -17.66
CA PRO A 381 15.01 -19.65 -17.12
C PRO A 381 15.98 -19.20 -18.22
N GLU A 382 16.72 -18.11 -17.96
CA GLU A 382 17.69 -17.50 -18.89
C GLU A 382 18.68 -18.50 -19.51
N PHE A 383 19.12 -19.51 -18.75
CA PHE A 383 20.10 -20.51 -19.22
C PHE A 383 19.53 -21.55 -20.22
N ILE A 384 18.23 -21.53 -20.53
CA ILE A 384 17.59 -22.34 -21.59
C ILE A 384 16.92 -21.41 -22.63
N GLY A 385 17.43 -20.18 -22.80
CA GLY A 385 16.93 -19.22 -23.79
C GLY A 385 15.78 -18.32 -23.32
N GLY A 386 15.55 -18.22 -22.02
CA GLY A 386 14.55 -17.34 -21.40
C GLY A 386 14.97 -15.87 -21.29
N LYS A 387 14.11 -15.03 -20.71
CA LYS A 387 14.38 -13.60 -20.44
C LYS A 387 15.17 -13.39 -19.14
N THR A 388 15.78 -12.20 -18.99
CA THR A 388 16.52 -11.77 -17.79
C THR A 388 15.65 -11.52 -16.55
N ASN A 389 14.32 -11.55 -16.70
CA ASN A 389 13.42 -11.40 -15.56
C ASN A 389 13.57 -12.66 -14.70
N GLY A 390 13.96 -12.48 -13.44
CA GLY A 390 14.24 -13.60 -12.53
C GLY A 390 13.06 -14.55 -12.31
N LEU A 391 13.27 -15.59 -11.50
CA LEU A 391 12.26 -16.63 -11.25
C LEU A 391 10.96 -16.10 -10.62
N ALA A 392 11.07 -15.06 -9.78
CA ALA A 392 9.97 -14.56 -8.97
C ALA A 392 9.82 -13.05 -9.15
N SER A 393 8.56 -12.62 -9.29
CA SER A 393 8.20 -11.21 -9.26
C SER A 393 8.10 -10.72 -7.81
N MET A 394 7.62 -11.52 -6.87
CA MET A 394 7.57 -11.10 -5.46
C MET A 394 8.10 -12.20 -4.55
N ILE A 395 8.75 -11.81 -3.45
CA ILE A 395 9.25 -12.74 -2.43
C ILE A 395 8.97 -12.17 -1.06
N SER A 396 8.46 -13.01 -0.17
CA SER A 396 8.29 -12.70 1.24
C SER A 396 9.00 -13.74 2.10
N LEU A 397 9.47 -13.30 3.26
CA LEU A 397 10.05 -14.13 4.30
C LEU A 397 9.29 -13.89 5.59
N THR A 398 8.81 -14.94 6.23
CA THR A 398 8.14 -14.86 7.53
C THR A 398 8.80 -15.81 8.52
N TYR A 399 9.16 -15.29 9.70
CA TYR A 399 9.60 -16.10 10.83
C TYR A 399 8.69 -15.89 12.03
N GLN A 400 8.34 -16.98 12.69
CA GLN A 400 7.62 -16.94 13.95
C GLN A 400 8.47 -17.47 15.09
N TYR A 401 8.37 -16.88 16.26
CA TYR A 401 9.15 -17.29 17.43
C TYR A 401 8.28 -17.71 18.61
#